data_AF-A0A1G5JEZ5-F1
#
_entry.id   AF-A0A1G5JEZ5-F1
#
_cell.length_a   1.000
_cell.length_b   1.000
_cell.length_c   1.000
_cell.angle_alpha   90.00
_cell.angle_beta   90.00
_cell.angle_gamma   90.00
#
_symmetry.space_group_name_H-M   'P 1'
#
loop_
_entity.id
_entity.type
_entity.pdbx_description
1 polymer ?
#
loop_
_entity_poly.entity_id
_entity_poly.type
_entity_poly.pdbx_seq_one_letter_code
_entity_poly.pdbx_strand_id
1 'polypeptide(L)'
;MKIFNNPNITKVMKIYDKANKTAAEGVKGADFPKDKLELSNNVKELQMAFRALKNLPEIREEKVKEIKDRIQQGTYNVTGSEIAEKMLEGIQIDKKI
;
A
#
# COMPACT_ATOMS: atom_id res chain seq x y z
N MET A 1 21.11 0.75 12.74
CA MET A 1 21.29 0.55 11.28
C MET A 1 20.02 1.03 10.59
N LYS A 2 20.08 2.05 9.72
CA LYS A 2 18.89 2.60 9.02
C LYS A 2 18.61 1.75 7.79
N ILE A 3 17.53 0.97 7.79
CA ILE A 3 17.15 0.11 6.67
C ILE A 3 16.15 0.87 5.81
N PHE A 4 16.57 1.30 4.62
CA PHE A 4 15.69 1.88 3.61
C PHE A 4 15.04 0.76 2.79
N ASN A 5 13.72 0.85 2.62
CA ASN A 5 12.85 0.20 1.63
C ASN A 5 13.40 -1.08 0.94
N ASN A 6 13.70 -2.12 1.73
CA ASN A 6 14.09 -3.42 1.18
C ASN A 6 12.86 -4.34 1.18
N PRO A 7 12.40 -4.85 0.02
CA PRO A 7 11.22 -5.73 -0.08
C PRO A 7 11.37 -7.02 0.76
N ASN A 8 12.60 -7.41 1.10
CA ASN A 8 12.88 -8.53 1.99
C ASN A 8 12.48 -8.28 3.46
N ILE A 9 12.25 -7.03 3.89
CA ILE A 9 11.75 -6.70 5.24
C ILE A 9 10.40 -7.39 5.50
N THR A 10 9.53 -7.43 4.48
CA THR A 10 8.22 -8.09 4.60
C THR A 10 8.34 -9.61 4.76
N LYS A 11 9.36 -10.23 4.13
CA LYS A 11 9.64 -11.66 4.25
C LYS A 11 10.24 -11.99 5.62
N VAL A 12 11.17 -11.16 6.10
CA VAL A 12 11.81 -11.34 7.42
C VAL A 12 10.77 -11.19 8.54
N MET A 13 9.87 -10.21 8.47
CA MET A 13 8.78 -10.05 9.45
C MET A 13 7.86 -11.29 9.51
N LYS A 14 7.47 -11.84 8.36
CA LYS A 14 6.63 -13.04 8.31
C LYS A 14 7.31 -14.28 8.93
N ILE A 15 8.63 -14.41 8.76
CA ILE A 15 9.40 -15.51 9.36
C ILE A 15 9.50 -15.32 10.87
N TYR A 16 9.71 -14.10 11.33
CA TYR A 16 9.77 -13.77 12.75
C TYR A 16 8.43 -13.99 13.47
N ASP A 17 7.33 -13.53 12.88
CA ASP A 17 5.98 -13.77 13.41
C ASP A 17 5.65 -15.26 13.47
N LYS A 18 6.11 -16.04 12.49
CA LYS A 18 5.96 -17.49 12.46
C LYS A 18 6.80 -18.19 13.54
N ALA A 19 8.04 -17.73 13.77
CA ALA A 19 8.94 -18.27 14.79
C ALA A 19 8.43 -18.01 16.23
N ASN A 20 7.86 -16.82 16.48
CA ASN A 20 7.22 -16.51 17.77
C ASN A 20 5.97 -17.36 18.03
N LYS A 21 5.28 -17.81 16.98
CA LYS A 21 4.11 -18.69 17.11
C LYS A 21 4.49 -20.15 17.45
N THR A 22 5.67 -20.61 17.05
CA THR A 22 6.18 -21.96 17.34
C THR A 22 7.01 -22.05 18.62
N ALA A 23 7.48 -20.93 19.18
CA ALA A 23 8.24 -20.90 20.44
C ALA A 23 7.36 -20.96 21.70
N ALA A 24 6.03 -20.93 21.55
CA ALA A 24 5.09 -20.99 22.69
C ALA A 24 4.92 -22.38 23.30
N GLU A 25 5.45 -23.45 22.67
CA GLU A 25 5.27 -24.84 23.15
C GLU A 25 6.55 -25.49 23.71
N GLY A 26 7.69 -24.79 23.76
CA GLY A 26 8.90 -25.40 24.29
C GLY A 26 9.98 -24.40 24.70
N VAL A 27 10.44 -24.56 25.94
CA VAL A 27 11.64 -23.95 26.55
C VAL A 27 11.41 -22.59 27.25
N LYS A 28 11.06 -22.69 28.53
CA LYS A 28 11.37 -21.69 29.55
C LYS A 28 12.89 -21.66 29.77
N GLY A 29 13.51 -20.49 29.61
CA GLY A 29 14.84 -20.22 30.17
C GLY A 29 15.95 -20.03 29.13
N ALA A 30 16.12 -18.79 28.67
CA ALA A 30 17.40 -18.14 28.42
C ALA A 30 17.10 -16.71 27.93
N ASP A 31 17.39 -15.70 28.75
CA ASP A 31 17.26 -14.29 28.36
C ASP A 31 18.50 -13.88 27.56
N PHE A 32 18.56 -14.32 26.31
CA PHE A 32 19.50 -13.76 25.34
C PHE A 32 19.04 -12.34 25.00
N PRO A 33 19.97 -11.36 24.86
CA PRO A 33 19.61 -10.02 24.40
C PRO A 33 18.90 -10.15 23.06
N LYS A 34 17.58 -9.96 23.07
CA LYS A 34 16.75 -10.05 21.87
C LYS A 34 17.11 -8.86 21.00
N ASP A 35 17.50 -9.14 19.76
CA ASP A 35 17.68 -8.10 18.75
C ASP A 35 16.40 -7.26 18.64
N LYS A 36 16.51 -5.97 18.99
CA LYS A 36 15.39 -5.03 18.96
C LYS A 36 15.35 -4.34 17.60
N LEU A 37 14.37 -4.71 16.77
CA LEU A 37 14.11 -4.02 15.52
C LEU A 37 13.28 -2.76 15.77
N GLU A 38 13.91 -1.59 15.70
CA GLU A 38 13.21 -0.30 15.76
C GLU A 38 12.97 0.25 14.35
N LEU A 39 11.72 0.16 13.88
CA LEU A 39 11.29 0.82 12.65
C LEU A 39 11.20 2.34 12.88
N SER A 40 11.75 3.11 11.95
CA SER A 40 11.59 4.56 11.91
C SER A 40 10.11 4.95 11.90
N ASN A 41 9.76 6.05 12.56
CA ASN A 41 8.38 6.54 12.64
C ASN A 41 7.76 6.73 11.24
N ASN A 42 8.53 7.24 10.29
CA ASN A 42 8.09 7.44 8.89
C ASN A 42 7.68 6.12 8.21
N VAL A 43 8.36 5.01 8.54
CA VAL A 43 8.05 3.69 7.96
C VAL A 43 6.76 3.13 8.56
N LYS A 44 6.52 3.38 9.85
CA LYS A 44 5.27 3.00 10.52
C LYS A 44 4.08 3.76 9.91
N GLU A 45 4.22 5.06 9.70
CA GLU A 45 3.21 5.89 9.04
C GLU A 45 2.91 5.42 7.62
N LEU A 46 3.95 5.14 6.83
CA LEU A 46 3.79 4.61 5.47
C LEU A 46 3.10 3.24 5.47
N GLN A 47 3.45 2.36 6.42
CA GLN A 47 2.80 1.06 6.56
C GLN A 47 1.31 1.20 6.92
N MET A 48 0.96 2.14 7.80
CA MET A 48 -0.45 2.43 8.12
C MET A 48 -1.21 2.95 6.90
N ALA A 49 -0.61 3.87 6.13
CA ALA A 49 -1.19 4.37 4.89
C ALA A 49 -1.42 3.26 3.84
N PHE A 50 -0.44 2.36 3.65
CA PHE A 50 -0.62 1.22 2.74
C PHE A 50 -1.69 0.23 3.21
N ARG A 51 -1.83 0.00 4.52
CA ARG A 51 -2.90 -0.84 5.06
C ARG A 51 -4.27 -0.19 4.82
N ALA A 52 -4.38 1.12 5.05
CA ALA A 52 -5.61 1.86 4.76
C ALA A 52 -5.98 1.78 3.27
N LEU A 53 -5.02 1.99 2.38
CA LEU A 53 -5.19 1.85 0.93
C LEU A 53 -5.71 0.46 0.52
N LYS A 54 -5.19 -0.61 1.11
CA LYS A 54 -5.63 -1.99 0.83
C LYS A 54 -7.05 -2.30 1.30
N ASN A 55 -7.52 -1.60 2.32
CA ASN A 55 -8.87 -1.78 2.86
C ASN A 55 -9.91 -0.96 2.09
N LEU A 56 -9.50 -0.10 1.16
CA LEU A 56 -10.43 0.62 0.32
C LEU A 56 -11.10 -0.32 -0.68
N PRO A 57 -12.37 -0.08 -1.03
CA PRO A 57 -13.03 -0.85 -2.07
C PRO A 57 -12.31 -0.66 -3.40
N GLU A 58 -12.21 -1.74 -4.17
CA GLU A 58 -11.62 -1.73 -5.52
C GLU A 58 -12.38 -0.77 -6.45
N ILE A 59 -13.69 -0.68 -6.28
CA ILE A 59 -14.57 0.19 -7.06
C ILE A 59 -15.07 1.34 -6.18
N ARG A 60 -14.90 2.57 -6.68
CA ARG A 60 -15.49 3.78 -6.08
C ARG A 60 -16.90 3.99 -6.63
N GLU A 61 -17.86 3.27 -6.07
CA GLU A 61 -19.27 3.25 -6.51
C GLU A 61 -19.89 4.65 -6.63
N GLU A 62 -19.60 5.54 -5.68
CA GLU A 62 -20.08 6.94 -5.70
C GLU A 62 -19.64 7.66 -6.98
N LYS A 63 -18.36 7.58 -7.33
CA LYS A 63 -17.80 8.23 -8.53
C LYS A 63 -18.36 7.62 -9.81
N VAL A 64 -18.57 6.30 -9.82
CA VAL A 64 -19.19 5.62 -10.97
C VAL A 64 -20.62 6.10 -11.17
N LYS A 65 -21.39 6.21 -10.07
CA LYS A 65 -22.76 6.70 -10.11
C LYS A 65 -22.82 8.15 -10.59
N GLU A 66 -22.00 9.04 -10.03
CA GLU A 66 -21.94 10.45 -10.44
C GLU A 66 -21.68 10.61 -11.94
N ILE A 67 -20.71 9.87 -12.48
CA ILE A 67 -20.39 9.92 -13.92
C ILE A 67 -21.54 9.37 -14.76
N LYS A 68 -22.17 8.26 -14.35
CA LYS A 68 -23.36 7.72 -15.03
C LYS A 68 -24.49 8.74 -15.09
N ASP A 69 -24.77 9.41 -13.97
CA ASP A 69 -25.82 10.41 -13.88
C ASP A 69 -25.53 11.60 -14.82
N ARG A 70 -24.28 12.08 -14.85
CA ARG A 70 -23.85 13.15 -15.78
C ARG A 70 -23.98 12.75 -17.25
N ILE A 71 -23.69 11.49 -17.58
CA ILE A 71 -23.87 10.97 -18.94
C ILE A 71 -25.36 10.95 -19.30
N GLN A 72 -26.21 10.45 -18.41
CA GLN A 72 -27.67 10.39 -18.63
C GLN A 72 -28.30 11.78 -18.78
N GLN A 73 -27.81 12.76 -18.02
CA GLN A 73 -28.25 14.15 -18.09
C GLN A 73 -27.69 14.92 -19.29
N GLY A 74 -26.77 14.31 -20.08
CA GLY A 74 -26.10 14.98 -21.19
C GLY A 74 -25.12 16.07 -20.76
N THR A 75 -24.76 16.14 -19.47
CA THR A 75 -23.84 17.14 -18.90
C THR A 75 -22.40 16.62 -18.81
N TYR A 76 -22.15 15.39 -19.27
CA TYR A 76 -20.82 14.84 -19.42
C TYR A 76 -20.17 15.39 -20.70
N ASN A 77 -19.41 16.47 -20.56
CA ASN A 77 -18.64 17.06 -21.64
C ASN A 77 -17.14 16.88 -21.35
N VAL A 78 -16.45 16.18 -22.25
CA VAL A 78 -14.99 15.99 -22.21
C VAL A 78 -14.41 16.48 -23.52
N THR A 79 -13.47 17.39 -23.44
CA THR A 79 -12.80 17.99 -24.59
C THR A 79 -11.69 17.10 -25.13
N GLY A 80 -11.35 17.29 -26.41
CA GLY A 80 -10.21 16.60 -27.03
C GLY A 80 -8.87 16.88 -26.32
N SER A 81 -8.71 18.08 -25.76
CA SER A 81 -7.52 18.46 -24.99
C SER A 81 -7.39 17.66 -23.69
N GLU A 82 -8.49 17.48 -22.94
CA GLU A 82 -8.50 16.67 -21.71
C GLU A 82 -8.14 15.21 -22.00
N ILE A 83 -8.61 14.67 -23.13
CA ILE A 83 -8.26 13.31 -23.55
C ILE A 83 -6.76 13.21 -23.86
N ALA A 84 -6.23 14.14 -24.67
CA ALA A 84 -4.81 14.15 -25.04
C ALA A 84 -3.90 14.30 -23.82
N GLU A 85 -4.25 15.16 -22.85
CA GLU A 85 -3.54 15.30 -21.60
C GLU A 85 -3.46 13.99 -20.82
N LYS A 86 -4.58 13.27 -20.68
CA LYS A 86 -4.60 11.96 -19.99
C LYS A 86 -3.83 10.88 -20.72
N MET A 87 -3.81 10.90 -22.06
CA MET A 87 -2.96 9.99 -22.83
C MET A 87 -1.47 10.25 -22.56
N LEU A 88 -1.05 11.51 -22.51
CA LEU A 88 0.35 11.88 -22.22
C LEU A 88 0.74 11.59 -20.77
N GLU A 89 -0.15 11.86 -19.80
CA GLU A 89 0.06 11.48 -18.40
C GLU A 89 0.28 9.97 -18.24
N GLY A 90 -0.54 9.15 -18.90
CA GLY A 90 -0.40 7.69 -18.86
C GLY A 90 0.97 7.22 -19.37
N ILE A 91 1.43 7.77 -20.50
CA ILE A 91 2.75 7.45 -21.07
C ILE A 91 3.90 7.81 -20.11
N GLN A 92 3.78 8.91 -19.36
CA GLN A 92 4.80 9.33 -18.39
C GLN A 92 4.83 8.44 -17.15
N ILE A 93 3.68 7.95 -16.70
CA ILE A 93 3.58 7.03 -15.57
C ILE A 93 4.23 5.69 -15.92
N ASP A 94 3.91 5.14 -17.11
CA ASP A 94 4.47 3.86 -17.56
C ASP A 94 6.00 3.88 -17.73
N LYS A 95 6.59 5.05 -18.05
CA LYS A 95 8.05 5.22 -18.14
C LYS A 95 8.77 5.29 -16.79
N LYS A 96 8.06 5.61 -15.71
CA LYS A 96 8.65 5.78 -14.36
C LYS A 96 8.60 4.50 -13.51
N ILE A 97 8.00 3.44 -14.04
CA ILE A 97 7.95 2.10 -13.45
C ILE A 97 9.06 1.25 -14.07
#